data_AF-A0A1E9ZDC3-F1
#
_entry.id   AF-A0A1E9ZDC3-F1
#
_cell.length_a   1.000
_cell.length_b   1.000
_cell.length_c   1.000
_cell.angle_alpha   90.00
_cell.angle_beta   90.00
_cell.angle_gamma   90.00
#
_symmetry.space_group_name_H-M   'P 1'
#
loop_
_entity.id
_entity.type
_entity.pdbx_description
1 polymer ?
#
loop_
_entity_poly.entity_id
_entity_poly.type
_entity_poly.pdbx_seq_one_letter_code
_entity_poly.pdbx_strand_id
1 'polypeptide(L)'
;MNLKPVVLRVAGAEVSLYLIDMSDSFVERFKKAWEPLAPEFFDTPDEAYASLSRFDQVMLVHAPTDESVMDLANPLMGSFDKVSTLRVADDDSGMQDLTSRITLAMIEQLVGRGVMLHAAVIGDPESKRAVALVGVSGSGKTTASRFLGSKFAYLTDETAIISDEGVVSPYPKPLSVIVDPNAPKDQQNPVDLCLNVVDRDDLSYELSRIVFISRDESASEPYFERVPLHEALVFLSEQSSGLARHPEGVVSLAKLVERCGGVWRLVYSEVEDTLPLVQDLLNGGELPNADEVEKLEKYTVEDHLPGVFLNGTIAVSRMPGTSGVRVGEDGPFLLLCDTELNELSDFAAECWLQAEGDISYDDLFARLAEIFEGLPAEAYDENLSALAAGSMLWVRVIDDPLIDDATWAQMTSDEVLDEEEQQIALDSSEDAVSDDEDDVVED
;
A
#
# COMPACT_ATOMS: atom_id res chain seq x y z
N MET A 1 -24.77 -31.65 -8.99
CA MET A 1 -23.83 -30.55 -8.90
C MET A 1 -22.68 -30.80 -9.86
N ASN A 2 -22.65 -30.09 -10.97
CA ASN A 2 -21.49 -29.94 -11.84
C ASN A 2 -20.56 -28.92 -11.17
N LEU A 3 -19.34 -29.33 -10.82
CA LEU A 3 -18.41 -28.51 -10.06
C LEU A 3 -17.09 -28.45 -10.81
N LYS A 4 -16.59 -27.25 -11.08
CA LYS A 4 -15.28 -27.02 -11.70
C LYS A 4 -14.44 -26.13 -10.79
N PRO A 5 -13.53 -26.72 -10.01
CA PRO A 5 -12.52 -25.98 -9.27
C PRO A 5 -11.52 -25.33 -10.21
N VAL A 6 -11.15 -24.10 -9.91
CA VAL A 6 -10.21 -23.28 -10.66
C VAL A 6 -9.27 -22.57 -9.71
N VAL A 7 -7.98 -22.53 -10.04
CA VAL A 7 -7.00 -21.71 -9.34
C VAL A 7 -6.40 -20.70 -10.32
N LEU A 8 -6.39 -19.44 -9.94
CA LEU A 8 -5.68 -18.36 -10.63
C LEU A 8 -4.46 -17.95 -9.80
N ARG A 9 -3.29 -17.90 -10.43
CA ARG A 9 -2.04 -17.50 -9.80
C ARG A 9 -1.57 -16.17 -10.38
N VAL A 10 -1.44 -15.17 -9.53
CA VAL A 10 -1.08 -13.81 -9.95
C VAL A 10 -0.16 -13.20 -8.90
N ALA A 11 1.04 -12.78 -9.28
CA ALA A 11 1.98 -12.09 -8.38
C ALA A 11 2.21 -12.81 -7.03
N GLY A 12 2.15 -14.15 -7.03
CA GLY A 12 2.26 -14.97 -5.83
C GLY A 12 1.01 -15.07 -4.94
N ALA A 13 -0.12 -14.48 -5.36
CA ALA A 13 -1.45 -14.77 -4.82
C ALA A 13 -2.06 -16.00 -5.51
N GLU A 14 -2.87 -16.75 -4.79
CA GLU A 14 -3.57 -17.95 -5.23
C GLU A 14 -5.09 -17.77 -5.00
N VAL A 15 -5.80 -17.36 -6.05
CA VAL A 15 -7.26 -17.13 -5.99
C VAL A 15 -7.99 -18.41 -6.37
N SER A 16 -8.60 -19.07 -5.39
CA SER A 16 -9.37 -20.30 -5.58
C SER A 16 -10.86 -20.01 -5.85
N LEU A 17 -11.40 -20.62 -6.91
CA LEU A 17 -12.76 -20.43 -7.39
C LEU A 17 -13.43 -21.77 -7.66
N TYR A 18 -14.66 -21.96 -7.17
CA TYR A 18 -15.46 -23.14 -7.49
C TYR A 18 -16.66 -22.72 -8.35
N LEU A 19 -16.63 -23.09 -9.63
CA LEU A 19 -17.73 -22.85 -10.56
C LEU A 19 -18.76 -23.97 -10.42
N ILE A 20 -19.93 -23.64 -9.86
CA ILE A 20 -20.98 -24.60 -9.48
C ILE A 20 -22.19 -24.44 -10.40
N ASP A 21 -22.52 -25.51 -11.11
CA ASP A 21 -23.67 -25.60 -12.02
C ASP A 21 -23.73 -24.44 -13.05
N MET A 22 -22.55 -23.90 -13.41
CA MET A 22 -22.39 -22.88 -14.45
C MET A 22 -22.66 -23.44 -15.84
N SER A 23 -23.20 -22.59 -16.71
CA SER A 23 -23.41 -22.93 -18.12
C SER A 23 -22.07 -23.17 -18.83
N ASP A 24 -22.04 -24.04 -19.83
CA ASP A 24 -20.82 -24.25 -20.64
C ASP A 24 -20.38 -22.95 -21.33
N SER A 25 -21.34 -22.12 -21.75
CA SER A 25 -21.10 -20.77 -22.29
C SER A 25 -20.32 -19.91 -21.31
N PHE A 26 -20.76 -19.83 -20.04
CA PHE A 26 -20.09 -19.06 -19.00
C PHE A 26 -18.66 -19.54 -18.77
N VAL A 27 -18.46 -20.86 -18.65
CA VAL A 27 -17.13 -21.45 -18.41
C VAL A 27 -16.19 -21.21 -19.58
N GLU A 28 -16.64 -21.35 -20.82
CA GLU A 28 -15.80 -21.10 -22.00
C GLU A 28 -15.48 -19.61 -22.18
N ARG A 29 -16.43 -18.71 -21.88
CA ARG A 29 -16.16 -17.26 -21.84
C ARG A 29 -15.13 -16.92 -20.77
N PHE A 30 -15.23 -17.49 -19.58
CA PHE A 30 -14.26 -17.30 -18.51
C PHE A 30 -12.86 -17.77 -18.94
N LYS A 31 -12.73 -19.01 -19.44
CA LYS A 31 -11.46 -19.54 -19.94
C LYS A 31 -10.84 -18.62 -20.99
N LYS A 32 -11.64 -18.19 -21.96
CA LYS A 32 -11.17 -17.34 -23.04
C LYS A 32 -10.72 -15.96 -22.54
N ALA A 33 -11.51 -15.32 -21.68
CA ALA A 33 -11.20 -14.00 -21.16
C ALA A 33 -9.91 -14.02 -20.31
N TRP A 34 -9.73 -15.05 -19.49
CA TRP A 34 -8.64 -15.20 -18.53
C TRP A 34 -7.43 -15.96 -19.05
N GLU A 35 -7.42 -16.39 -20.32
CA GLU A 35 -6.33 -17.14 -20.96
C GLU A 35 -4.92 -16.58 -20.67
N PRO A 36 -4.66 -15.25 -20.69
CA PRO A 36 -3.33 -14.72 -20.43
C PRO A 36 -2.80 -14.99 -19.01
N LEU A 37 -3.71 -15.22 -18.07
CA LEU A 37 -3.40 -15.61 -16.70
C LEU A 37 -3.48 -17.13 -16.50
N ALA A 38 -3.62 -17.92 -17.56
CA ALA A 38 -3.60 -19.39 -17.58
C ALA A 38 -4.29 -20.03 -16.36
N PRO A 39 -5.62 -19.86 -16.19
CA PRO A 39 -6.37 -20.47 -15.09
C PRO A 39 -6.23 -21.99 -15.10
N GLU A 40 -5.91 -22.56 -13.94
CA GLU A 40 -5.75 -24.01 -13.77
C GLU A 40 -7.09 -24.62 -13.37
N PHE A 41 -7.60 -25.57 -14.17
CA PHE A 41 -8.83 -26.30 -13.87
C PHE A 41 -8.50 -27.68 -13.31
N PHE A 42 -9.25 -28.09 -12.30
CA PHE A 42 -9.09 -29.39 -11.64
C PHE A 42 -10.36 -30.23 -11.78
N ASP A 43 -10.24 -31.54 -11.64
CA ASP A 43 -11.39 -32.44 -11.70
C ASP A 43 -12.14 -32.48 -10.35
N THR A 44 -11.44 -32.25 -9.24
CA THR A 44 -12.01 -32.30 -7.89
C THR A 44 -11.53 -31.16 -6.97
N PRO A 45 -12.34 -30.74 -5.97
CA PRO A 45 -11.90 -29.76 -4.97
C PRO A 45 -10.65 -30.17 -4.20
N ASP A 46 -10.49 -31.46 -3.92
CA ASP A 46 -9.33 -31.99 -3.19
C ASP A 46 -8.04 -31.80 -4.00
N GLU A 47 -8.08 -31.98 -5.32
CA GLU A 47 -6.94 -31.72 -6.20
C GLU A 47 -6.58 -30.23 -6.26
N ALA A 48 -7.59 -29.36 -6.40
CA ALA A 48 -7.37 -27.91 -6.37
C ALA A 48 -6.79 -27.48 -5.02
N TYR A 49 -7.36 -27.95 -3.91
CA TYR A 49 -6.89 -27.69 -2.56
C TYR A 49 -5.45 -28.16 -2.36
N ALA A 50 -5.10 -29.37 -2.81
CA ALA A 50 -3.74 -29.92 -2.73
C ALA A 50 -2.72 -29.14 -3.57
N SER A 51 -3.16 -28.36 -4.56
CA SER A 51 -2.27 -27.52 -5.38
C SER A 51 -1.92 -26.18 -4.72
N LEU A 52 -2.66 -25.77 -3.69
CA LEU A 52 -2.47 -24.48 -3.03
C LEU A 52 -1.34 -24.54 -2.01
N SER A 53 -0.59 -23.45 -1.92
CA SER A 53 0.37 -23.21 -0.85
C SER A 53 -0.26 -22.44 0.32
N ARG A 54 -1.36 -21.71 0.05
CA ARG A 54 -2.13 -20.95 1.05
C ARG A 54 -3.61 -21.29 0.97
N PHE A 55 -4.25 -21.33 2.15
CA PHE A 55 -5.68 -21.67 2.28
C PHE A 55 -6.51 -20.45 2.69
N ASP A 56 -6.11 -19.26 2.22
CA ASP A 56 -6.67 -17.98 2.68
C ASP A 56 -8.16 -17.86 2.34
N GLN A 57 -8.55 -18.17 1.09
CA GLN A 57 -9.94 -18.04 0.67
C GLN A 57 -10.35 -18.90 -0.52
N VAL A 58 -11.64 -19.21 -0.58
CA VAL A 58 -12.32 -19.75 -1.78
C VAL A 58 -13.58 -18.96 -2.10
N MET A 59 -13.82 -18.73 -3.39
CA MET A 59 -15.07 -18.14 -3.89
C MET A 59 -15.94 -19.18 -4.60
N LEU A 60 -17.16 -19.35 -4.12
CA LEU A 60 -18.17 -20.22 -4.72
C LEU A 60 -19.00 -19.42 -5.73
N VAL A 61 -18.83 -19.69 -7.01
CA VAL A 61 -19.54 -19.02 -8.11
C VAL A 61 -20.66 -19.95 -8.58
N HIS A 62 -21.91 -19.58 -8.36
CA HIS A 62 -23.02 -20.52 -8.53
C HIS A 62 -24.23 -19.92 -9.23
N ALA A 63 -25.00 -20.77 -9.92
CA ALA A 63 -26.24 -20.39 -10.58
C ALA A 63 -27.32 -20.11 -9.51
N PRO A 64 -28.46 -19.48 -9.87
CA PRO A 64 -29.56 -19.32 -8.94
C PRO A 64 -30.04 -20.69 -8.46
N THR A 65 -30.04 -20.88 -7.14
CA THR A 65 -30.49 -22.11 -6.48
C THR A 65 -31.44 -21.74 -5.34
N ASP A 66 -32.36 -22.66 -5.03
CA ASP A 66 -33.24 -22.58 -3.85
C ASP A 66 -32.55 -23.14 -2.59
N GLU A 67 -31.39 -23.77 -2.73
CA GLU A 67 -30.57 -24.23 -1.61
C GLU A 67 -29.97 -23.05 -0.82
N SER A 68 -29.79 -23.24 0.49
CA SER A 68 -29.15 -22.21 1.30
C SER A 68 -27.66 -22.12 0.96
N VAL A 69 -27.12 -20.89 1.00
CA VAL A 69 -25.69 -20.65 0.75
C VAL A 69 -24.80 -21.46 1.69
N MET A 70 -25.23 -21.67 2.93
CA MET A 70 -24.47 -22.45 3.91
C MET A 70 -24.46 -23.95 3.59
N ASP A 71 -25.57 -24.49 3.09
CA ASP A 71 -25.62 -25.90 2.68
C ASP A 71 -24.76 -26.16 1.44
N LEU A 72 -24.72 -25.18 0.52
CA LEU A 72 -23.83 -25.20 -0.64
C LEU A 72 -22.36 -25.08 -0.22
N ALA A 73 -22.06 -24.18 0.72
CA ALA A 73 -20.71 -23.86 1.13
C ALA A 73 -20.07 -24.95 1.99
N ASN A 74 -20.73 -25.39 3.07
CA ASN A 74 -20.17 -26.31 4.06
C ASN A 74 -19.40 -27.51 3.49
N PRO A 75 -19.89 -28.26 2.48
CA PRO A 75 -19.15 -29.40 1.93
C PRO A 75 -17.94 -28.99 1.08
N LEU A 76 -17.86 -27.73 0.65
CA LEU A 76 -16.85 -27.18 -0.26
C LEU A 76 -15.84 -26.27 0.45
N MET A 77 -16.12 -25.79 1.66
CA MET A 77 -15.23 -24.88 2.39
C MET A 77 -13.88 -25.49 2.77
N GLY A 78 -13.78 -26.82 2.90
CA GLY A 78 -12.54 -27.47 3.32
C GLY A 78 -11.96 -26.85 4.59
N SER A 79 -10.69 -26.44 4.55
CA SER A 79 -10.01 -25.68 5.62
C SER A 79 -9.67 -24.24 5.22
N PHE A 80 -10.43 -23.65 4.28
CA PHE A 80 -10.23 -22.25 3.92
C PHE A 80 -10.61 -21.31 5.07
N ASP A 81 -9.80 -20.27 5.31
CA ASP A 81 -10.07 -19.28 6.37
C ASP A 81 -11.31 -18.43 6.06
N LYS A 82 -11.52 -18.11 4.78
CA LYS A 82 -12.64 -17.31 4.30
C LYS A 82 -13.34 -17.97 3.12
N VAL A 83 -14.66 -18.00 3.16
CA VAL A 83 -15.49 -18.43 2.03
C VAL A 83 -16.41 -17.30 1.61
N SER A 84 -16.39 -16.99 0.31
CA SER A 84 -17.28 -16.00 -0.30
C SER A 84 -18.13 -16.65 -1.38
N THR A 85 -19.29 -16.07 -1.68
CA THR A 85 -20.18 -16.60 -2.72
C THR A 85 -20.59 -15.53 -3.71
N LEU A 86 -20.60 -15.87 -4.99
CA LEU A 86 -21.10 -15.07 -6.09
C LEU A 86 -22.25 -15.81 -6.77
N ARG A 87 -23.46 -15.26 -6.67
CA ARG A 87 -24.62 -15.75 -7.41
C ARG A 87 -24.66 -15.13 -8.79
N VAL A 88 -24.62 -15.94 -9.83
CA VAL A 88 -24.66 -15.53 -11.25
C VAL A 88 -26.05 -15.80 -11.80
N ALA A 89 -26.87 -14.75 -11.96
CA ALA A 89 -28.21 -14.87 -12.56
C ALA A 89 -28.21 -14.69 -14.08
N ASP A 90 -27.23 -13.97 -14.59
CA ASP A 90 -27.04 -13.63 -16.00
C ASP A 90 -25.53 -13.66 -16.30
N ASP A 91 -25.15 -14.20 -17.47
CA ASP A 91 -23.75 -14.45 -17.80
C ASP A 91 -22.93 -13.16 -17.92
N ASP A 92 -23.51 -12.09 -18.45
CA ASP A 92 -22.81 -10.83 -18.71
C ASP A 92 -22.49 -10.09 -17.41
N SER A 93 -23.51 -9.88 -16.57
CA SER A 93 -23.34 -9.31 -15.22
C SER A 93 -22.46 -10.20 -14.34
N GLY A 94 -22.64 -11.52 -14.41
CA GLY A 94 -21.83 -12.48 -13.66
C GLY A 94 -20.35 -12.42 -14.01
N MET A 95 -19.98 -12.25 -15.28
CA MET A 95 -18.58 -12.16 -15.71
C MET A 95 -17.91 -10.87 -15.21
N GLN A 96 -18.63 -9.75 -15.25
CA GLN A 96 -18.16 -8.47 -14.71
C GLN A 96 -17.95 -8.56 -13.19
N ASP A 97 -18.92 -9.09 -12.47
CA ASP A 97 -18.85 -9.23 -11.01
C ASP A 97 -17.74 -10.21 -10.60
N LEU A 98 -17.60 -11.32 -11.33
CA LEU A 98 -16.54 -12.30 -11.10
C LEU A 98 -15.15 -11.67 -11.26
N THR A 99 -14.96 -10.87 -12.31
CA THR A 99 -13.69 -10.17 -12.57
C THR A 99 -13.32 -9.21 -11.44
N SER A 100 -14.32 -8.47 -10.94
CA SER A 100 -14.14 -7.54 -9.83
C SER A 100 -13.77 -8.29 -8.54
N ARG A 101 -14.43 -9.42 -8.26
CA ARG A 101 -14.18 -10.22 -7.06
C ARG A 101 -12.86 -10.96 -7.08
N ILE A 102 -12.41 -11.45 -8.24
CA ILE A 102 -11.06 -12.04 -8.39
C ILE A 102 -10.00 -10.99 -8.06
N THR A 103 -10.15 -9.77 -8.56
CA THR A 103 -9.22 -8.67 -8.29
C THR A 103 -9.18 -8.31 -6.81
N LEU A 104 -10.35 -8.21 -6.16
CA LEU A 104 -10.41 -7.97 -4.71
C LEU A 104 -9.79 -9.11 -3.89
N ALA A 105 -10.06 -10.37 -4.25
CA ALA A 105 -9.48 -11.53 -3.59
C ALA A 105 -7.94 -11.56 -3.70
N MET A 106 -7.43 -11.21 -4.88
CA MET A 106 -5.99 -11.06 -5.11
C MET A 106 -5.40 -9.94 -4.25
N ILE A 107 -6.01 -8.75 -4.24
CA ILE A 107 -5.57 -7.61 -3.43
C ILE A 107 -5.50 -8.00 -1.95
N GLU A 108 -6.52 -8.67 -1.41
CA GLU A 108 -6.55 -9.11 -0.02
C GLU A 108 -5.35 -10.00 0.37
N GLN A 109 -4.86 -10.85 -0.54
CA GLN A 109 -3.69 -11.71 -0.29
C GLN A 109 -2.35 -11.01 -0.48
N LEU A 110 -2.32 -9.91 -1.23
CA LEU A 110 -1.11 -9.15 -1.54
C LEU A 110 -0.88 -7.94 -0.63
N VAL A 111 -1.89 -7.55 0.16
CA VAL A 111 -1.77 -6.49 1.16
C VAL A 111 -0.54 -6.72 2.05
N GLY A 112 0.28 -5.68 2.19
CA GLY A 112 1.50 -5.70 3.00
C GLY A 112 2.73 -6.32 2.34
N ARG A 113 2.70 -6.64 1.04
CA ARG A 113 3.84 -7.21 0.29
C ARG A 113 4.41 -6.27 -0.77
N GLY A 114 4.08 -4.98 -0.68
CA GLY A 114 4.38 -3.97 -1.68
C GLY A 114 3.22 -2.98 -1.86
N VAL A 115 3.34 -2.14 -2.88
CA VAL A 115 2.37 -1.11 -3.22
C VAL A 115 1.48 -1.60 -4.36
N MET A 116 0.16 -1.48 -4.19
CA MET A 116 -0.81 -1.73 -5.25
C MET A 116 -1.50 -0.42 -5.63
N LEU A 117 -1.34 0.00 -6.89
CA LEU A 117 -1.97 1.22 -7.41
C LEU A 117 -3.08 0.89 -8.41
N HIS A 118 -4.18 1.64 -8.34
CA HIS A 118 -5.22 1.66 -9.36
C HIS A 118 -4.71 2.41 -10.61
N ALA A 119 -3.91 1.70 -11.40
CA ALA A 119 -3.13 2.23 -12.48
C ALA A 119 -3.00 1.21 -13.62
N ALA A 120 -2.87 1.70 -14.84
CA ALA A 120 -2.36 0.88 -15.92
C ALA A 120 -0.83 0.88 -15.90
N VAL A 121 -0.21 -0.18 -16.40
CA VAL A 121 1.26 -0.25 -16.52
C VAL A 121 1.66 -0.67 -17.92
N ILE A 122 2.51 0.16 -18.52
CA ILE A 122 3.10 -0.05 -19.84
C ILE A 122 4.62 -0.15 -19.67
N GLY A 123 5.23 -1.12 -20.33
CA GLY A 123 6.67 -1.35 -20.27
C GLY A 123 7.32 -1.39 -21.64
N ASP A 124 8.63 -1.27 -21.66
CA ASP A 124 9.43 -1.50 -22.86
C ASP A 124 10.04 -2.92 -22.81
N PRO A 125 9.77 -3.77 -23.82
CA PRO A 125 10.25 -5.15 -23.79
C PRO A 125 11.78 -5.28 -23.84
N GLU A 126 12.50 -4.27 -24.33
CA GLU A 126 13.96 -4.29 -24.44
C GLU A 126 14.65 -3.84 -23.15
N SER A 127 14.35 -2.64 -22.67
CA SER A 127 14.95 -2.04 -21.46
C SER A 127 14.35 -2.55 -20.16
N LYS A 128 13.16 -3.16 -20.21
CA LYS A 128 12.36 -3.60 -19.06
C LYS A 128 11.96 -2.48 -18.09
N ARG A 129 12.07 -1.22 -18.50
CA ARG A 129 11.50 -0.10 -17.76
C ARG A 129 9.99 -0.10 -17.94
N ALA A 130 9.27 0.22 -16.87
CA ALA A 130 7.82 0.37 -16.85
C ALA A 130 7.40 1.76 -16.37
N VAL A 131 6.24 2.20 -16.83
CA VAL A 131 5.57 3.44 -16.42
C VAL A 131 4.16 3.12 -15.93
N ALA A 132 3.83 3.58 -14.73
CA ALA A 132 2.48 3.51 -14.19
C ALA A 132 1.68 4.75 -14.63
N LEU A 133 0.52 4.51 -15.23
CA LEU A 133 -0.44 5.54 -15.65
C LEU A 133 -1.58 5.56 -14.63
N VAL A 134 -1.54 6.56 -13.75
CA VAL A 134 -2.50 6.75 -12.65
C VAL A 134 -3.48 7.84 -13.03
N GLY A 135 -4.72 7.73 -12.58
CA GLY A 135 -5.73 8.75 -12.80
C GLY A 135 -7.05 8.31 -12.19
N VAL A 136 -7.99 9.24 -12.02
CA VAL A 136 -9.33 8.91 -11.51
C VAL A 136 -10.08 7.98 -12.46
N SER A 137 -11.15 7.34 -12.00
CA SER A 137 -12.03 6.61 -12.90
C SER A 137 -12.58 7.56 -13.98
N GLY A 138 -12.60 7.11 -15.23
CA GLY A 138 -13.04 7.94 -16.36
C GLY A 138 -11.99 8.90 -16.93
N SER A 139 -10.77 8.99 -16.37
CA SER A 139 -9.69 9.84 -16.91
C SER A 139 -9.09 9.36 -18.24
N GLY A 140 -9.58 8.23 -18.79
CA GLY A 140 -9.08 7.63 -20.01
C GLY A 140 -8.00 6.56 -19.84
N LYS A 141 -7.73 6.05 -18.61
CA LYS A 141 -6.72 5.00 -18.34
C LYS A 141 -6.87 3.78 -19.25
N THR A 142 -8.07 3.24 -19.36
CA THR A 142 -8.34 2.07 -20.22
C THR A 142 -8.13 2.39 -21.70
N THR A 143 -8.47 3.60 -22.15
CA THR A 143 -8.19 4.04 -23.52
C THR A 143 -6.69 4.16 -23.77
N ALA A 144 -5.96 4.79 -22.84
CA ALA A 144 -4.53 5.00 -22.92
C ALA A 144 -3.75 3.67 -22.90
N SER A 145 -4.07 2.79 -21.96
CA SER A 145 -3.45 1.47 -21.84
C SER A 145 -3.74 0.57 -23.03
N ARG A 146 -4.92 0.64 -23.65
CA ARG A 146 -5.21 -0.08 -24.89
C ARG A 146 -4.37 0.42 -26.06
N PHE A 147 -4.30 1.73 -26.26
CA PHE A 147 -3.50 2.29 -27.34
C PHE A 147 -2.01 1.99 -27.12
N LEU A 148 -1.46 2.37 -25.97
CA LEU A 148 -0.04 2.20 -25.65
C LEU A 148 0.34 0.73 -25.53
N GLY A 149 -0.50 -0.13 -24.96
CA GLY A 149 -0.28 -1.57 -24.86
C GLY A 149 -0.30 -2.30 -26.21
N SER A 150 -0.83 -1.68 -27.27
CA SER A 150 -0.67 -2.19 -28.65
C SER A 150 0.69 -1.83 -29.27
N LYS A 151 1.42 -0.88 -28.68
CA LYS A 151 2.72 -0.38 -29.17
C LYS A 151 3.90 -0.86 -28.32
N PHE A 152 3.66 -1.01 -27.02
CA PHE A 152 4.62 -1.37 -25.99
C PHE A 152 4.15 -2.62 -25.24
N ALA A 153 4.95 -3.10 -24.29
CA ALA A 153 4.57 -4.21 -23.43
C ALA A 153 3.39 -3.81 -22.52
N TYR A 154 2.34 -4.62 -22.51
CA TYR A 154 1.15 -4.42 -21.68
C TYR A 154 1.21 -5.33 -20.44
N LEU A 155 1.27 -4.71 -19.25
CA LEU A 155 1.32 -5.45 -17.98
C LEU A 155 -0.05 -5.51 -17.30
N THR A 156 -0.79 -4.40 -17.26
CA THR A 156 -2.14 -4.30 -16.67
C THR A 156 -2.84 -3.01 -17.08
N ASP A 157 -4.17 -2.97 -17.03
CA ASP A 157 -4.99 -1.76 -17.24
C ASP A 157 -5.57 -1.17 -15.94
N GLU A 158 -5.51 -1.89 -14.82
CA GLU A 158 -6.27 -1.56 -13.62
C GLU A 158 -5.47 -1.64 -12.32
N THR A 159 -4.72 -2.72 -12.08
CA THR A 159 -4.06 -2.92 -10.78
C THR A 159 -2.57 -3.16 -10.99
N ALA A 160 -1.76 -2.12 -10.77
CA ALA A 160 -0.32 -2.22 -10.75
C ALA A 160 0.12 -2.84 -9.43
N ILE A 161 0.78 -4.00 -9.48
CA ILE A 161 1.30 -4.71 -8.31
C ILE A 161 2.81 -4.51 -8.30
N ILE A 162 3.32 -3.76 -7.33
CA ILE A 162 4.71 -3.31 -7.29
C ILE A 162 5.35 -3.76 -5.97
N SER A 163 6.47 -4.47 -6.02
CA SER A 163 7.23 -4.85 -4.83
C SER A 163 7.94 -3.63 -4.21
N ASP A 164 8.44 -3.75 -2.98
CA ASP A 164 9.21 -2.69 -2.32
C ASP A 164 10.50 -2.32 -3.07
N GLU A 165 11.04 -3.26 -3.85
CA GLU A 165 12.18 -3.08 -4.74
C GLU A 165 11.81 -2.38 -6.06
N GLY A 166 10.53 -2.21 -6.35
CA GLY A 166 10.03 -1.56 -7.57
C GLY A 166 9.77 -2.53 -8.73
N VAL A 167 9.81 -3.84 -8.51
CA VAL A 167 9.48 -4.83 -9.55
C VAL A 167 7.97 -4.84 -9.78
N VAL A 168 7.55 -4.78 -11.04
CA VAL A 168 6.13 -4.85 -11.42
C VAL A 168 5.76 -6.27 -11.78
N SER A 169 4.79 -6.84 -11.07
CA SER A 169 4.20 -8.13 -11.46
C SER A 169 3.12 -7.92 -12.53
N PRO A 170 3.21 -8.59 -13.70
CA PRO A 170 2.16 -8.49 -14.71
C PRO A 170 0.82 -9.03 -14.20
N TYR A 171 -0.26 -8.30 -14.47
CA TYR A 171 -1.62 -8.71 -14.18
C TYR A 171 -2.56 -8.38 -15.37
N PRO A 172 -2.42 -9.13 -16.48
CA PRO A 172 -3.20 -8.92 -17.70
C PRO A 172 -4.57 -9.58 -17.61
N LYS A 173 -5.37 -9.20 -16.62
CA LYS A 173 -6.76 -9.64 -16.49
C LYS A 173 -7.62 -9.17 -17.70
N PRO A 174 -8.84 -9.71 -17.88
CA PRO A 174 -9.75 -9.20 -18.90
C PRO A 174 -9.98 -7.69 -18.75
N LEU A 175 -10.01 -6.99 -19.89
CA LEU A 175 -10.40 -5.58 -19.91
C LEU A 175 -11.91 -5.46 -19.80
N SER A 176 -12.37 -4.64 -18.87
CA SER A 176 -13.77 -4.27 -18.71
C SER A 176 -14.15 -3.16 -19.69
N VAL A 177 -14.69 -3.52 -20.85
CA VAL A 177 -14.97 -2.61 -21.97
C VAL A 177 -16.44 -2.21 -22.00
N ILE A 178 -16.71 -0.91 -22.09
CA ILE A 178 -18.07 -0.40 -22.30
C ILE A 178 -18.41 -0.55 -23.79
N VAL A 179 -19.31 -1.49 -24.11
CA VAL A 179 -19.83 -1.69 -25.48
C VAL A 179 -21.21 -1.05 -25.64
N ASP A 180 -22.08 -1.23 -24.65
CA ASP A 180 -23.37 -0.53 -24.50
C ASP A 180 -23.40 0.13 -23.11
N PRO A 181 -23.62 1.46 -23.02
CA PRO A 181 -23.73 2.18 -21.74
C PRO A 181 -24.79 1.65 -20.78
N ASN A 182 -25.80 0.92 -21.26
CA ASN A 182 -26.90 0.37 -20.44
C ASN A 182 -26.72 -1.12 -20.12
N ALA A 183 -25.61 -1.74 -20.53
CA ALA A 183 -25.30 -3.13 -20.27
C ALA A 183 -24.08 -3.26 -19.34
N PRO A 184 -23.90 -4.42 -18.68
CA PRO A 184 -22.63 -4.75 -18.04
C PRO A 184 -21.46 -4.59 -19.02
N LYS A 185 -20.30 -4.19 -18.48
CA LYS A 185 -19.06 -4.09 -19.25
C LYS A 185 -18.66 -5.48 -19.74
N ASP A 186 -18.38 -5.57 -21.03
CA ASP A 186 -17.91 -6.80 -21.63
C ASP A 186 -16.48 -7.09 -21.18
N GLN A 187 -16.20 -8.34 -20.82
CA GLN A 187 -14.90 -8.77 -20.30
C GLN A 187 -14.10 -9.38 -21.43
N GLN A 188 -13.15 -8.61 -21.98
CA GLN A 188 -12.44 -8.97 -23.21
C GLN A 188 -11.00 -9.38 -22.91
N ASN A 189 -10.56 -10.46 -23.56
CA ASN A 189 -9.18 -10.91 -23.47
C ASN A 189 -8.25 -9.83 -24.09
N PRO A 190 -7.21 -9.36 -23.38
CA PRO A 190 -6.26 -8.38 -23.91
C PRO A 190 -5.56 -8.83 -25.21
N VAL A 191 -5.34 -10.13 -25.41
CA VAL A 191 -4.72 -10.67 -26.64
C VAL A 191 -5.65 -10.50 -27.84
N ASP A 192 -6.95 -10.74 -27.67
CA ASP A 192 -7.96 -10.49 -28.72
C ASP A 192 -8.03 -9.01 -29.12
N LEU A 193 -7.64 -8.12 -28.20
CA LEU A 193 -7.52 -6.68 -28.42
C LEU A 193 -6.19 -6.25 -29.06
N CYS A 194 -5.36 -7.20 -29.49
CA CYS A 194 -4.05 -6.96 -30.10
C CYS A 194 -3.08 -6.20 -29.16
N LEU A 195 -3.19 -6.42 -27.85
CA LEU A 195 -2.23 -5.88 -26.89
C LEU A 195 -1.01 -6.81 -26.80
N ASN A 196 0.18 -6.24 -26.61
CA ASN A 196 1.42 -7.00 -26.43
C ASN A 196 1.52 -7.46 -24.97
N VAL A 197 0.70 -8.44 -24.60
CA VAL A 197 0.59 -8.93 -23.23
C VAL A 197 1.91 -9.53 -22.76
N VAL A 198 2.36 -9.08 -21.59
CA VAL A 198 3.50 -9.66 -20.89
C VAL A 198 3.06 -10.96 -20.20
N ASP A 199 3.92 -11.98 -20.27
CA ASP A 199 3.71 -13.24 -19.56
C ASP A 199 3.60 -12.98 -18.05
N ARG A 200 2.61 -13.61 -17.39
CA ARG A 200 2.32 -13.39 -15.97
C ARG A 200 3.52 -13.67 -15.04
N ASP A 201 4.45 -14.52 -15.49
CA ASP A 201 5.62 -14.94 -14.73
C ASP A 201 6.88 -14.13 -15.09
N ASP A 202 6.81 -13.17 -16.03
CA ASP A 202 7.92 -12.27 -16.37
C ASP A 202 8.04 -11.11 -15.36
N LEU A 203 8.82 -11.35 -14.30
CA LEU A 203 9.14 -10.39 -13.25
C LEU A 203 10.38 -9.53 -13.57
N SER A 204 10.73 -9.35 -14.85
CA SER A 204 11.89 -8.53 -15.24
C SER A 204 11.62 -7.03 -15.33
N TYR A 205 10.35 -6.60 -15.25
CA TYR A 205 9.99 -5.18 -15.40
C TYR A 205 10.13 -4.40 -14.10
N GLU A 206 10.79 -3.25 -14.17
CA GLU A 206 10.98 -2.32 -13.04
C GLU A 206 10.21 -1.01 -13.27
N LEU A 207 9.49 -0.57 -12.24
CA LEU A 207 8.78 0.71 -12.30
C LEU A 207 9.79 1.86 -12.26
N SER A 208 9.82 2.62 -13.35
CA SER A 208 10.76 3.73 -13.54
C SER A 208 10.11 5.09 -13.35
N ARG A 209 8.80 5.23 -13.61
CA ARG A 209 8.04 6.48 -13.51
C ARG A 209 6.60 6.22 -13.08
N ILE A 210 6.07 7.18 -12.33
CA ILE A 210 4.64 7.30 -12.04
C ILE A 210 4.14 8.55 -12.76
N VAL A 211 3.11 8.39 -13.57
CA VAL A 211 2.55 9.44 -14.41
C VAL A 211 1.05 9.56 -14.16
N PHE A 212 0.59 10.75 -13.79
CA PHE A 212 -0.82 11.08 -13.76
C PHE A 212 -1.29 11.42 -15.17
N ILE A 213 -2.33 10.75 -15.64
CA ILE A 213 -2.92 11.09 -16.95
C ILE A 213 -3.97 12.18 -16.78
N SER A 214 -3.88 13.23 -17.61
CA SER A 214 -4.84 14.33 -17.61
C SER A 214 -5.20 14.69 -19.04
N ARG A 215 -6.44 14.40 -19.43
CA ARG A 215 -6.95 14.75 -20.75
C ARG A 215 -7.46 16.18 -20.76
N ASP A 216 -6.86 17.03 -21.59
CA ASP A 216 -7.23 18.43 -21.78
C ASP A 216 -7.42 18.70 -23.28
N GLU A 217 -8.67 18.97 -23.69
CA GLU A 217 -9.02 19.25 -25.08
C GLU A 217 -8.38 20.55 -25.62
N SER A 218 -7.92 21.44 -24.74
CA SER A 218 -7.24 22.69 -25.11
C SER A 218 -5.74 22.51 -25.33
N ALA A 219 -5.16 21.37 -24.94
CA ALA A 219 -3.75 21.07 -25.15
C ALA A 219 -3.46 20.83 -26.63
N SER A 220 -2.60 21.68 -27.21
CA SER A 220 -2.21 21.57 -28.63
C SER A 220 -1.18 20.47 -28.88
N GLU A 221 -0.31 20.20 -27.90
CA GLU A 221 0.70 19.14 -27.93
C GLU A 221 0.79 18.52 -26.53
N PRO A 222 1.12 17.22 -26.40
CA PRO A 222 1.26 16.59 -25.10
C PRO A 222 2.56 17.02 -24.40
N TYR A 223 2.50 17.18 -23.08
CA TYR A 223 3.66 17.57 -22.27
C TYR A 223 3.61 16.99 -20.87
N PHE A 224 4.76 16.97 -20.20
CA PHE A 224 4.88 16.64 -18.79
C PHE A 224 4.99 17.90 -17.94
N GLU A 225 4.26 17.91 -16.83
CA GLU A 225 4.47 18.87 -15.74
C GLU A 225 4.76 18.12 -14.44
N ARG A 226 5.56 18.74 -13.57
CA ARG A 226 5.90 18.19 -12.26
C ARG A 226 4.69 18.28 -11.33
N VAL A 227 4.42 17.22 -10.58
CA VAL A 227 3.42 17.25 -9.50
C VAL A 227 4.14 17.44 -8.16
N PRO A 228 3.75 18.42 -7.33
CA PRO A 228 4.26 18.55 -5.96
C PRO A 228 4.06 17.25 -5.17
N LEU A 229 5.05 16.83 -4.38
CA LEU A 229 5.01 15.50 -3.77
C LEU A 229 3.87 15.35 -2.76
N HIS A 230 3.49 16.41 -2.05
CA HIS A 230 2.36 16.37 -1.13
C HIS A 230 1.03 16.09 -1.86
N GLU A 231 0.76 16.78 -2.97
CA GLU A 231 -0.41 16.51 -3.82
C GLU A 231 -0.36 15.10 -4.40
N ALA A 232 0.83 14.67 -4.83
CA ALA A 232 1.03 13.36 -5.42
C ALA A 232 0.77 12.23 -4.41
N LEU A 233 1.26 12.35 -3.17
CA LEU A 233 1.07 11.36 -2.11
C LEU A 233 -0.40 11.26 -1.70
N VAL A 234 -1.09 12.38 -1.54
CA VAL A 234 -2.54 12.40 -1.25
C VAL A 234 -3.29 11.69 -2.37
N PHE A 235 -3.08 12.09 -3.63
CA PHE A 235 -3.78 11.47 -4.75
C PHE A 235 -3.45 9.98 -4.92
N LEU A 236 -2.19 9.59 -4.78
CA LEU A 236 -1.77 8.21 -4.88
C LEU A 236 -2.32 7.36 -3.73
N SER A 237 -2.46 7.92 -2.53
CA SER A 237 -3.06 7.20 -1.39
C SER A 237 -4.51 6.79 -1.69
N GLU A 238 -5.28 7.68 -2.32
CA GLU A 238 -6.66 7.39 -2.76
C GLU A 238 -6.71 6.35 -3.87
N GLN A 239 -5.65 6.29 -4.70
CA GLN A 239 -5.50 5.27 -5.75
C GLN A 239 -4.78 4.01 -5.25
N SER A 240 -4.44 3.91 -3.96
CA SER A 240 -3.73 2.75 -3.41
C SER A 240 -4.70 1.75 -2.79
N SER A 241 -4.47 0.46 -3.04
CA SER A 241 -5.24 -0.62 -2.42
C SER A 241 -4.46 -1.22 -1.25
N GLY A 242 -5.05 -1.22 -0.05
CA GLY A 242 -4.48 -1.87 1.13
C GLY A 242 -3.36 -1.09 1.83
N LEU A 243 -3.15 0.20 1.51
CA LEU A 243 -2.09 1.03 2.08
C LEU A 243 -2.12 1.08 3.62
N ALA A 244 -3.31 1.26 4.21
CA ALA A 244 -3.58 1.22 5.65
C ALA A 244 -3.08 -0.04 6.37
N ARG A 245 -3.02 -1.15 5.64
CA ARG A 245 -2.65 -2.48 6.16
C ARG A 245 -1.22 -2.85 5.75
N HIS A 246 -0.51 -1.95 5.06
CA HIS A 246 0.90 -2.12 4.78
C HIS A 246 1.70 -1.85 6.07
N PRO A 247 2.69 -2.68 6.44
CA PRO A 247 3.48 -2.46 7.66
C PRO A 247 4.12 -1.07 7.75
N GLU A 248 4.54 -0.52 6.61
CA GLU A 248 5.10 0.83 6.52
C GLU A 248 4.07 1.93 6.20
N GLY A 249 2.80 1.59 5.99
CA GLY A 249 1.74 2.54 5.63
C GLY A 249 2.13 3.49 4.48
N VAL A 250 2.02 4.81 4.67
CA VAL A 250 2.35 5.80 3.63
C VAL A 250 3.85 5.85 3.31
N VAL A 251 4.72 5.33 4.18
CA VAL A 251 6.17 5.30 3.95
C VAL A 251 6.53 4.40 2.77
N SER A 252 5.80 3.30 2.54
CA SER A 252 6.04 2.46 1.35
C SER A 252 5.73 3.20 0.05
N LEU A 253 4.65 3.98 0.05
CA LEU A 253 4.28 4.83 -1.08
C LEU A 253 5.33 5.94 -1.32
N ALA A 254 5.81 6.58 -0.26
CA ALA A 254 6.88 7.58 -0.34
C ALA A 254 8.17 7.02 -0.93
N LYS A 255 8.61 5.83 -0.48
CA LYS A 255 9.78 5.13 -1.02
C LYS A 255 9.62 4.82 -2.51
N LEU A 256 8.43 4.37 -2.93
CA LEU A 256 8.14 4.11 -4.34
C LEU A 256 8.22 5.38 -5.19
N VAL A 257 7.65 6.48 -4.70
CA VAL A 257 7.67 7.79 -5.38
C VAL A 257 9.11 8.29 -5.55
N GLU A 258 9.93 8.23 -4.51
CA GLU A 258 11.35 8.59 -4.59
C GLU A 258 12.12 7.72 -5.59
N ARG A 259 11.90 6.40 -5.57
CA ARG A 259 12.52 5.47 -6.53
C ARG A 259 12.20 5.86 -7.97
N CYS A 260 10.98 6.32 -8.21
CA CYS A 260 10.53 6.76 -9.54
C CYS A 260 11.03 8.18 -9.90
N GLY A 261 11.71 8.88 -8.99
CA GLY A 261 12.17 10.26 -9.17
C GLY A 261 11.08 11.31 -8.96
N GLY A 262 9.98 10.96 -8.31
CA GLY A 262 8.79 11.79 -8.15
C GLY A 262 7.64 11.38 -9.08
N VAL A 263 6.70 12.30 -9.24
CA VAL A 263 5.48 12.10 -10.03
C VAL A 263 5.32 13.24 -11.03
N TRP A 264 4.91 12.88 -12.24
CA TRP A 264 4.62 13.83 -13.31
C TRP A 264 3.19 13.69 -13.78
N ARG A 265 2.64 14.76 -14.33
CA ARG A 265 1.36 14.72 -15.03
C ARG A 265 1.60 14.81 -16.52
N LEU A 266 1.08 13.84 -17.26
CA LEU A 266 1.01 13.86 -18.71
C LEU A 266 -0.29 14.53 -19.12
N VAL A 267 -0.19 15.75 -19.64
CA VAL A 267 -1.31 16.51 -20.19
C VAL A 267 -1.37 16.26 -21.69
N TYR A 268 -2.54 15.90 -22.21
CA TYR A 268 -2.73 15.60 -23.64
C TYR A 268 -4.19 15.75 -24.08
N SER A 269 -4.44 15.98 -25.37
CA SER A 269 -5.80 16.00 -25.95
C SER A 269 -6.17 14.64 -26.54
N GLU A 270 -5.30 14.08 -27.39
CA GLU A 270 -5.44 12.74 -27.99
C GLU A 270 -4.29 11.82 -27.55
N VAL A 271 -4.61 10.55 -27.28
CA VAL A 271 -3.65 9.60 -26.69
C VAL A 271 -2.55 9.24 -27.70
N GLU A 272 -2.88 9.23 -28.98
CA GLU A 272 -1.97 8.89 -30.07
C GLU A 272 -0.73 9.80 -30.08
N ASP A 273 -0.92 11.07 -29.73
CA ASP A 273 0.15 12.07 -29.72
C ASP A 273 1.13 11.85 -28.56
N THR A 274 0.74 11.12 -27.51
CA THR A 274 1.59 10.83 -26.35
C THR A 274 2.71 9.83 -26.63
N LEU A 275 2.62 9.10 -27.75
CA LEU A 275 3.52 7.99 -28.09
C LEU A 275 5.01 8.35 -28.00
N PRO A 276 5.50 9.47 -28.58
CA PRO A 276 6.90 9.83 -28.50
C PRO A 276 7.39 10.12 -27.07
N LEU A 277 6.54 10.73 -26.25
CA LEU A 277 6.86 11.07 -24.86
C LEU A 277 6.96 9.82 -23.99
N VAL A 278 6.02 8.88 -24.15
CA VAL A 278 6.04 7.60 -23.43
C VAL A 278 7.24 6.74 -23.87
N GLN A 279 7.54 6.72 -25.17
CA GLN A 279 8.74 6.05 -25.70
C GLN A 279 10.02 6.61 -25.05
N ASP A 280 10.15 7.93 -24.99
CA ASP A 280 11.32 8.58 -24.40
C ASP A 280 11.46 8.26 -22.91
N LEU A 281 10.36 8.31 -22.15
CA LEU A 281 10.33 7.88 -20.75
C LEU A 281 10.81 6.43 -20.56
N LEU A 282 10.27 5.52 -21.37
CA LEU A 282 10.65 4.11 -21.33
C LEU A 282 12.12 3.89 -21.70
N ASN A 283 12.69 4.76 -22.53
CA ASN A 283 14.12 4.75 -22.87
C ASN A 283 15.02 5.39 -21.79
N GLY A 284 14.44 5.89 -20.69
CA GLY A 284 15.17 6.58 -19.63
C GLY A 284 15.46 8.05 -19.93
N GLY A 285 14.65 8.68 -20.80
CA GLY A 285 14.70 10.10 -21.08
C GLY A 285 14.62 10.95 -19.81
N GLU A 286 15.33 12.08 -19.84
CA GLU A 286 15.31 13.05 -18.74
C GLU A 286 14.01 13.84 -18.76
N LEU A 287 13.40 13.98 -17.59
CA LEU A 287 12.20 14.79 -17.42
C LEU A 287 12.59 16.23 -17.03
N PRO A 288 11.77 17.24 -17.42
CA PRO A 288 11.97 18.60 -16.95
C PRO A 288 12.02 18.66 -15.43
N ASN A 289 12.98 19.41 -14.89
CA ASN A 289 13.18 19.64 -13.46
C ASN A 289 13.28 18.35 -12.63
N ALA A 290 13.91 17.30 -13.18
CA ALA A 290 14.07 16.04 -12.48
C ALA A 290 14.94 16.13 -11.22
N ASP A 291 15.78 17.16 -11.10
CA ASP A 291 16.63 17.48 -9.96
C ASP A 291 15.90 18.20 -8.80
N GLU A 292 14.69 18.72 -9.04
CA GLU A 292 13.90 19.48 -8.05
C GLU A 292 13.02 18.59 -7.15
N VAL A 293 13.47 17.37 -6.80
CA VAL A 293 12.67 16.45 -5.99
C VAL A 293 12.71 16.87 -4.52
N GLU A 294 11.55 17.23 -3.97
CA GLU A 294 11.36 17.45 -2.54
C GLU A 294 11.81 16.21 -1.74
N LYS A 295 12.57 16.42 -0.67
CA LYS A 295 12.97 15.32 0.22
C LYS A 295 11.76 14.80 0.99
N LEU A 296 11.70 13.49 1.27
CA LEU A 296 10.68 12.91 2.13
C LEU A 296 11.32 12.36 3.41
N GLU A 297 10.95 12.94 4.55
CA GLU A 297 11.22 12.33 5.86
C GLU A 297 10.09 11.38 6.20
N LYS A 298 10.42 10.20 6.72
CA LYS A 298 9.49 9.07 6.84
C LYS A 298 9.46 8.60 8.28
N TYR A 299 8.26 8.37 8.79
CA TYR A 299 8.02 8.04 10.19
C TYR A 299 7.07 6.85 10.25
N THR A 300 7.53 5.74 10.81
CA THR A 300 6.69 4.56 11.12
C THR A 300 6.49 4.46 12.62
N VAL A 301 5.43 3.77 13.05
CA VAL A 301 5.26 3.39 14.45
C VAL A 301 5.82 1.98 14.61
N GLU A 302 6.92 1.86 15.33
CA GLU A 302 7.50 0.55 15.67
C GLU A 302 6.76 -0.10 16.84
N ASP A 303 6.64 -1.42 16.78
CA ASP A 303 6.16 -2.21 17.91
C ASP A 303 7.15 -2.08 19.08
N HIS A 304 6.67 -1.55 20.19
CA HIS A 304 7.43 -1.43 21.44
C HIS A 304 6.57 -1.90 22.61
N LEU A 305 7.23 -2.27 23.71
CA LEU A 305 6.52 -2.53 24.95
C LEU A 305 5.95 -1.20 25.48
N PRO A 306 4.72 -1.21 26.04
CA PRO A 306 4.17 -0.01 26.66
C PRO A 306 5.14 0.55 27.71
N GLY A 307 5.25 1.88 27.73
CA GLY A 307 5.99 2.58 28.78
C GLY A 307 5.39 2.28 30.15
N VAL A 308 6.24 2.24 31.17
CA VAL A 308 5.81 2.03 32.55
C VAL A 308 5.53 3.41 33.17
N PHE A 309 4.33 3.61 33.68
CA PHE A 309 3.91 4.88 34.30
C PHE A 309 3.15 4.67 35.62
N LEU A 310 3.19 5.67 36.50
CA LEU A 310 2.44 5.67 37.76
C LEU A 310 0.94 5.53 37.50
N ASN A 311 0.26 4.80 38.39
CA ASN A 311 -1.20 4.75 38.34
C ASN A 311 -1.77 6.16 38.52
N GLY A 312 -2.71 6.52 37.64
CA GLY A 312 -3.26 7.86 37.51
C GLY A 312 -2.52 8.78 36.53
N THR A 313 -1.34 8.40 36.03
CA THR A 313 -0.66 9.14 34.96
C THR A 313 -1.48 9.09 33.67
N ILE A 314 -1.60 10.22 32.98
CA ILE A 314 -2.14 10.27 31.62
C ILE A 314 -0.96 10.02 30.67
N ALA A 315 -0.97 8.87 30.01
CA ALA A 315 0.03 8.52 29.00
C ALA A 315 -0.52 8.82 27.59
N VAL A 316 0.38 9.30 26.74
CA VAL A 316 0.15 9.62 25.33
C VAL A 316 1.09 8.79 24.47
N SER A 317 0.58 8.22 23.39
CA SER A 317 1.38 7.48 22.42
C SER A 317 0.84 7.67 21.01
N ARG A 318 1.68 7.45 20.00
CA ARG A 318 1.18 7.29 18.61
C ARG A 318 0.18 6.14 18.56
N MET A 319 -0.90 6.30 17.79
CA MET A 319 -1.82 5.20 17.53
C MET A 319 -1.11 4.13 16.69
N PRO A 320 -1.17 2.84 17.06
CA PRO A 320 -0.63 1.76 16.24
C PRO A 320 -1.24 1.74 14.83
N GLY A 321 -0.41 1.44 13.84
CA GLY A 321 -0.81 1.43 12.42
C GLY A 321 -0.84 2.81 11.76
N THR A 322 -0.55 3.90 12.50
CA THR A 322 -0.31 5.21 11.87
C THR A 322 1.10 5.29 11.28
N SER A 323 1.26 6.10 10.24
CA SER A 323 2.56 6.39 9.63
C SER A 323 2.55 7.79 9.03
N GLY A 324 3.69 8.48 9.09
CA GLY A 324 3.83 9.88 8.71
C GLY A 324 4.91 10.10 7.66
N VAL A 325 4.71 11.12 6.82
CA VAL A 325 5.72 11.62 5.89
C VAL A 325 5.74 13.15 5.95
N ARG A 326 6.93 13.75 6.11
CA ARG A 326 7.14 15.18 5.95
C ARG A 326 7.72 15.46 4.56
N VAL A 327 7.08 16.38 3.82
CA VAL A 327 7.50 16.77 2.48
C VAL A 327 8.36 18.02 2.56
N GLY A 328 9.67 17.91 2.29
CA GLY A 328 10.62 19.00 2.51
C GLY A 328 10.85 19.30 4.00
N GLU A 329 11.78 20.20 4.30
CA GLU A 329 12.12 20.57 5.69
C GLU A 329 10.97 21.36 6.36
N ASP A 330 10.35 22.29 5.62
CA ASP A 330 9.28 23.18 6.12
C ASP A 330 7.91 22.93 5.43
N GLY A 331 7.74 21.79 4.75
CA GLY A 331 6.51 21.49 4.03
C GLY A 331 5.53 20.61 4.83
N PRO A 332 4.42 20.22 4.20
CA PRO A 332 3.30 19.59 4.89
C PRO A 332 3.68 18.24 5.49
N PHE A 333 3.10 17.95 6.66
CA PHE A 333 3.18 16.66 7.31
C PHE A 333 1.92 15.86 7.00
N LEU A 334 2.09 14.72 6.33
CA LEU A 334 1.00 13.82 5.95
C LEU A 334 0.99 12.61 6.87
N LEU A 335 -0.11 12.37 7.58
CA LEU A 335 -0.29 11.24 8.47
C LEU A 335 -1.37 10.29 7.92
N LEU A 336 -0.98 9.06 7.63
CA LEU A 336 -1.92 7.99 7.33
C LEU A 336 -2.53 7.48 8.63
N CYS A 337 -3.84 7.57 8.73
CA CYS A 337 -4.63 7.04 9.83
C CYS A 337 -5.83 6.29 9.25
N ASP A 338 -5.96 5.01 9.63
CA ASP A 338 -6.90 4.08 8.98
C ASP A 338 -6.73 4.14 7.45
N THR A 339 -7.73 4.58 6.69
CA THR A 339 -7.67 4.67 5.23
C THR A 339 -7.41 6.07 4.68
N GLU A 340 -7.24 7.07 5.54
CA GLU A 340 -7.14 8.48 5.12
C GLU A 340 -5.74 9.05 5.35
N LEU A 341 -5.21 9.73 4.34
CA LEU A 341 -3.97 10.49 4.44
C LEU A 341 -4.32 11.94 4.81
N ASN A 342 -4.06 12.30 6.06
CA ASN A 342 -4.42 13.58 6.65
C ASN A 342 -3.24 14.54 6.62
N GLU A 343 -3.46 15.78 6.19
CA GLU A 343 -2.49 16.85 6.36
C GLU A 343 -2.63 17.45 7.77
N LEU A 344 -1.56 17.39 8.57
CA LEU A 344 -1.52 17.94 9.91
C LEU A 344 -0.94 19.36 9.90
N SER A 345 -1.42 20.19 10.82
CA SER A 345 -0.71 21.43 11.17
C SER A 345 0.63 21.10 11.82
N ASP A 346 1.59 22.03 11.79
CA ASP A 346 2.90 21.82 12.42
C ASP A 346 2.79 21.45 13.90
N PHE A 347 1.87 22.11 14.63
CA PHE A 347 1.62 21.79 16.03
C PHE A 347 1.10 20.36 16.22
N ALA A 348 0.13 19.93 15.41
CA ALA A 348 -0.43 18.58 15.48
C ALA A 348 0.59 17.51 15.07
N ALA A 349 1.43 17.81 14.07
CA ALA A 349 2.53 16.95 13.66
C ALA A 349 3.55 16.77 14.80
N GLU A 350 3.94 17.86 15.48
CA GLU A 350 4.84 17.76 16.62
C GLU A 350 4.23 16.99 17.79
N CYS A 351 2.94 17.16 18.10
CA CYS A 351 2.26 16.31 19.09
C CYS A 351 2.41 14.82 18.76
N TRP A 352 2.25 14.44 17.49
CA TRP A 352 2.39 13.05 17.05
C TRP A 352 3.86 12.58 17.05
N LEU A 353 4.79 13.43 16.60
CA LEU A 353 6.22 13.13 16.54
C LEU A 353 6.80 12.93 17.94
N GLN A 354 6.49 13.81 18.90
CA GLN A 354 7.02 13.75 20.26
C GLN A 354 6.42 12.61 21.10
N ALA A 355 5.32 11.99 20.67
CA ALA A 355 4.66 10.86 21.32
C ALA A 355 5.23 9.48 20.94
N GLU A 356 6.50 9.43 20.53
CA GLU A 356 7.22 8.19 20.22
C GLU A 356 7.59 7.43 21.51
N GLY A 357 7.31 6.12 21.58
CA GLY A 357 7.72 5.23 22.69
C GLY A 357 6.89 5.30 23.98
N ASP A 358 5.73 5.99 23.95
CA ASP A 358 4.92 6.44 25.10
C ASP A 358 5.55 7.61 25.88
N ILE A 359 4.74 8.62 26.21
CA ILE A 359 5.16 9.81 26.97
C ILE A 359 4.05 10.25 27.92
N SER A 360 4.39 10.81 29.08
CA SER A 360 3.35 11.38 29.96
C SER A 360 2.78 12.67 29.36
N TYR A 361 1.54 12.98 29.70
CA TYR A 361 0.87 14.21 29.29
C TYR A 361 1.65 15.47 29.66
N ASP A 362 2.23 15.51 30.86
CA ASP A 362 2.97 16.66 31.37
C ASP A 362 4.35 16.77 30.70
N ASP A 363 5.02 15.65 30.45
CA ASP A 363 6.33 15.64 29.77
C ASP A 363 6.18 16.04 28.29
N LEU A 364 5.11 15.59 27.62
CA LEU A 364 4.83 16.01 26.25
C LEU A 364 4.52 17.51 26.19
N PHE A 365 3.78 18.06 27.16
CA PHE A 365 3.58 19.50 27.26
C PHE A 365 4.91 20.24 27.41
N ALA A 366 5.80 19.76 28.29
CA ALA A 366 7.11 20.36 28.52
C ALA A 366 7.95 20.38 27.22
N ARG A 367 8.01 19.26 26.48
CA ARG A 367 8.71 19.19 25.18
C ARG A 367 8.14 20.18 24.16
N LEU A 368 6.81 20.23 24.03
CA LEU A 368 6.19 21.16 23.09
C LEU A 368 6.36 22.62 23.50
N ALA A 369 6.43 22.93 24.80
CA ALA A 369 6.70 24.29 25.28
C ALA A 369 8.14 24.76 24.98
N GLU A 370 9.09 23.84 24.80
CA GLU A 370 10.45 24.15 24.32
C GLU A 370 10.47 24.47 22.81
N ILE A 371 9.61 23.82 22.03
CA ILE A 371 9.48 24.03 20.58
C ILE A 371 8.65 25.28 20.27
N PHE A 372 7.54 25.48 20.98
CA PHE A 372 6.57 26.54 20.74
C PHE A 372 6.57 27.57 21.88
N GLU A 373 7.23 28.71 21.66
CA GLU A 373 7.31 29.78 22.66
C GLU A 373 5.92 30.29 23.06
N GLY A 374 5.60 30.22 24.36
CA GLY A 374 4.34 30.72 24.90
C GLY A 374 3.12 29.81 24.70
N LEU A 375 3.33 28.50 24.50
CA LEU A 375 2.28 27.50 24.33
C LEU A 375 1.18 27.59 25.42
N PRO A 376 -0.07 27.94 25.06
CA PRO A 376 -1.17 27.92 26.02
C PRO A 376 -1.60 26.49 26.35
N ALA A 377 -1.80 26.18 27.63
CA ALA A 377 -2.27 24.86 28.07
C ALA A 377 -3.60 24.45 27.41
N GLU A 378 -4.57 25.38 27.29
CA GLU A 378 -5.86 25.09 26.63
C GLU A 378 -5.68 24.65 25.17
N ALA A 379 -4.73 25.24 24.43
CA ALA A 379 -4.47 24.87 23.05
C ALA A 379 -3.84 23.46 22.95
N TYR A 380 -2.98 23.11 23.90
CA TYR A 380 -2.42 21.77 24.01
C TYR A 380 -3.51 20.71 24.28
N ASP A 381 -4.35 20.95 25.31
CA ASP A 381 -5.47 20.09 25.68
C ASP A 381 -6.44 19.84 24.50
N GLU A 382 -6.80 20.91 23.78
CA GLU A 382 -7.71 20.84 22.63
C GLU A 382 -7.13 20.00 21.48
N ASN A 383 -5.85 20.20 21.14
CA ASN A 383 -5.21 19.47 20.04
C ASN A 383 -5.01 17.99 20.37
N LEU A 384 -4.60 17.66 21.61
CA LEU A 384 -4.53 16.27 22.05
C LEU A 384 -5.89 15.57 22.01
N SER A 385 -6.92 16.26 22.46
CA SER A 385 -8.29 15.75 22.40
C SER A 385 -8.74 15.51 20.96
N ALA A 386 -8.40 16.40 20.03
CA ALA A 386 -8.71 16.27 18.61
C ALA A 386 -7.95 15.09 17.96
N LEU A 387 -6.64 14.96 18.22
CA LEU A 387 -5.81 13.88 17.70
C LEU A 387 -6.25 12.51 18.26
N ALA A 388 -6.63 12.44 19.53
CA ALA A 388 -7.18 11.23 20.13
C ALA A 388 -8.55 10.88 19.52
N ALA A 389 -9.44 11.86 19.34
CA ALA A 389 -10.73 11.64 18.70
C ALA A 389 -10.59 11.20 17.23
N GLY A 390 -9.55 11.67 16.54
CA GLY A 390 -9.18 11.25 15.19
C GLY A 390 -8.42 9.93 15.09
N SER A 391 -8.22 9.21 16.20
CA SER A 391 -7.43 7.96 16.26
C SER A 391 -5.98 8.12 15.77
N MET A 392 -5.40 9.31 15.90
CA MET A 392 -3.99 9.58 15.54
C MET A 392 -3.06 9.38 16.75
N LEU A 393 -3.58 9.66 17.94
CA LEU A 393 -2.92 9.41 19.22
C LEU A 393 -3.79 8.51 20.10
N TRP A 394 -3.14 7.73 20.96
CA TRP A 394 -3.77 7.19 22.15
C TRP A 394 -3.49 8.09 23.34
N VAL A 395 -4.55 8.42 24.08
CA VAL A 395 -4.48 9.14 25.36
C VAL A 395 -5.23 8.32 26.39
N ARG A 396 -4.52 7.79 27.39
CA ARG A 396 -5.09 6.87 28.39
C ARG A 396 -4.63 7.22 29.80
N VAL A 397 -5.54 7.06 30.77
CA VAL A 397 -5.16 7.06 32.18
C VAL A 397 -4.62 5.67 32.52
N ILE A 398 -3.43 5.62 33.09
CA ILE A 398 -2.78 4.38 33.50
C ILE A 398 -3.44 3.87 34.78
N ASP A 399 -3.91 2.64 34.73
CA ASP A 399 -4.53 1.92 35.84
C ASP A 399 -4.11 0.46 35.75
N ASP A 400 -2.87 0.18 36.16
CA ASP A 400 -2.30 -1.15 36.19
C ASP A 400 -2.36 -1.73 37.62
N PRO A 401 -3.11 -2.82 37.84
CA PRO A 401 -3.27 -3.42 39.17
C PRO A 401 -1.98 -4.04 39.72
N LEU A 402 -0.93 -4.21 38.91
CA LEU A 402 0.38 -4.74 39.31
C LEU A 402 1.35 -3.64 39.77
N ILE A 403 0.97 -2.39 39.58
CA ILE A 403 1.84 -1.23 39.74
C ILE A 403 1.29 -0.38 40.90
N ASP A 404 1.73 -0.69 42.12
CA ASP A 404 1.43 0.12 43.32
C ASP A 404 2.59 1.06 43.68
N ASP A 405 2.33 2.04 44.56
CA ASP A 405 3.34 3.02 45.00
C ASP A 405 4.63 2.37 45.54
N ALA A 406 4.51 1.17 46.13
CA ALA A 406 5.64 0.42 46.67
C ALA A 406 6.47 -0.25 45.58
N THR A 407 5.83 -0.78 44.55
CA THR A 407 6.45 -1.41 43.37
C THR A 407 7.16 -0.34 42.53
N TRP A 408 6.55 0.84 42.36
CA TRP A 408 7.17 2.00 41.72
C TRP A 408 8.45 2.47 42.41
N ALA A 409 8.41 2.59 43.74
CA ALA A 409 9.55 3.01 44.52
C ALA A 409 10.74 2.03 44.40
N GLN A 410 10.47 0.74 44.14
CA GLN A 410 11.50 -0.27 43.88
C GLN A 410 12.07 -0.15 42.45
N MET A 411 11.22 -0.01 41.44
CA MET A 411 11.67 0.10 40.04
C MET A 411 12.54 1.35 39.82
N THR A 412 12.10 2.50 40.35
CA THR A 412 12.84 3.77 40.24
C THR A 412 14.09 3.80 41.09
N SER A 413 14.13 3.07 42.22
CA SER A 413 15.39 2.96 42.99
C SER A 413 16.42 2.09 42.27
N ASP A 414 15.99 1.03 41.59
CA ASP A 414 16.89 0.12 40.88
C ASP A 414 17.45 0.78 39.59
N GLU A 415 16.64 1.54 38.84
CA GLU A 415 17.14 2.32 37.69
C GLU A 415 18.15 3.40 38.09
N VAL A 416 17.92 4.12 39.20
CA VAL A 416 18.87 5.12 39.71
C VAL A 416 20.17 4.46 40.19
N LEU A 417 20.09 3.24 40.76
CA LEU A 417 21.27 2.47 41.12
C LEU A 417 22.05 1.99 39.88
N ASP A 418 21.36 1.57 38.82
CA ASP A 418 21.99 1.15 37.56
C ASP A 418 22.65 2.33 36.82
N GLU A 419 22.02 3.52 36.82
CA GLU A 419 22.60 4.76 36.29
C GLU A 419 23.80 5.24 37.14
N GLU A 420 23.71 5.19 38.47
CA GLU A 420 24.84 5.52 39.36
C GLU A 420 26.00 4.53 39.19
N GLU A 421 25.75 3.23 39.04
CA GLU A 421 26.79 2.23 38.77
C GLU A 421 27.45 2.41 37.40
N GLN A 422 26.69 2.78 36.36
CA GLN A 422 27.24 3.13 35.04
C GLN A 422 28.07 4.42 35.09
N GLN A 423 27.62 5.44 35.82
CA GLN A 423 28.35 6.69 36.01
C GLN A 423 29.65 6.46 36.81
N ILE A 424 29.63 5.63 37.85
CA ILE A 424 30.82 5.24 38.63
C ILE A 424 31.79 4.40 37.78
N ALA A 425 31.29 3.53 36.90
CA ALA A 425 32.11 2.77 35.97
C ALA A 425 32.79 3.66 34.91
N LEU A 426 32.12 4.72 34.45
CA LEU A 426 32.67 5.73 33.54
C LEU A 426 33.75 6.59 34.24
N ASP A 427 33.48 7.12 35.44
CA ASP A 427 34.44 7.93 36.19
C ASP A 427 35.68 7.13 36.63
N SER A 428 35.52 5.85 37.01
CA SER A 428 36.64 4.97 37.35
C SER A 428 37.48 4.54 36.13
N SER A 429 36.93 4.66 34.91
CA SER A 429 37.66 4.43 33.68
C SER A 429 38.48 5.65 33.23
N GLU A 430 38.06 6.88 33.59
CA GLU A 430 38.84 8.10 33.35
C GLU A 430 40.02 8.24 34.33
N ASP A 431 39.85 7.84 35.59
CA ASP A 431 40.93 7.85 36.59
C ASP A 431 42.02 6.77 36.30
N ALA A 432 41.69 5.72 35.56
CA ALA A 432 42.63 4.64 35.21
C ALA A 432 43.55 4.96 34.01
N VAL A 433 43.41 6.13 33.37
CA VAL A 433 44.23 6.54 32.19
C VAL A 433 45.30 7.58 32.57
N SER A 434 45.51 7.89 33.85
CA SER A 434 46.46 8.94 34.27
C SER A 434 47.80 8.49 34.89
N ASP A 435 48.06 7.19 35.06
CA ASP A 435 49.31 6.68 35.62
C ASP A 435 49.95 5.62 34.68
N ASP A 436 50.60 6.04 33.59
CA ASP A 436 51.69 5.28 32.93
C ASP A 436 52.33 6.08 31.77
N GLU A 437 52.95 7.23 32.05
CA GLU A 437 54.05 7.74 31.20
C GLU A 437 55.07 8.50 32.06
N ASP A 438 56.03 7.79 32.61
CA ASP A 438 57.39 8.29 32.80
C ASP A 438 58.32 7.10 33.10
N ASP A 439 58.92 6.52 32.05
CA ASP A 439 60.21 5.87 32.24
C ASP A 439 61.16 6.22 31.08
N VAL A 440 62.10 7.07 31.45
CA VAL A 440 63.23 7.58 30.70
C VAL A 440 64.23 6.44 30.43
N VAL A 441 64.67 6.30 29.18
CA VAL A 441 65.91 5.56 28.88
C VAL A 441 66.82 6.45 28.01
N GLU A 442 67.77 7.11 28.66
CA GLU A 442 69.05 7.52 28.07
C GLU A 442 70.10 6.43 28.36
N ASP A 443 70.52 5.70 27.32
CA ASP A 443 71.91 5.53 26.85
C ASP A 443 72.02 4.43 25.78
#